data_AF-A0A7W0JXA7-F1
#
_entry.id   AF-A0A7W0JXA7-F1
#
_cell.length_a   1.000
_cell.length_b   1.000
_cell.length_c   1.000
_cell.angle_alpha   90.00
_cell.angle_beta   90.00
_cell.angle_gamma   90.00
#
_symmetry.space_group_name_H-M   'P 1'
#
loop_
_entity.id
_entity.type
_entity.pdbx_description
1 polymer ?
#
loop_
_entity_poly.entity_id
_entity_poly.type
_entity_poly.pdbx_seq_one_letter_code
_entity_poly.pdbx_strand_id
1 'polypeptide(L)'
;MGRRSRRRAQQGERPPAATTDYIDKEGSVLTLRDDLSAGTLRSLRDLDARPAASAEDRWQRRMEFLFERLAVRWVISDLPLEGQKELLGRYRLASSAERQQVRETLARHLGRHHPDIDV
;
A
#
# COMPACT_ATOMS: atom_id res chain seq x y z
N MET A 1 -22.02 4.57 34.08
CA MET A 1 -21.73 4.04 32.73
C MET A 1 -20.98 5.12 31.93
N GLY A 2 -19.65 5.10 31.81
CA GLY A 2 -18.92 6.25 31.22
C GLY A 2 -17.43 6.04 30.91
N ARG A 3 -17.07 4.84 30.44
CA ARG A 3 -15.66 4.49 30.13
C ARG A 3 -15.31 4.48 28.63
N ARG A 4 -16.29 4.61 27.73
CA ARG A 4 -16.08 4.50 26.27
C ARG A 4 -15.74 5.84 25.58
N SER A 5 -16.13 6.97 26.16
CA SER A 5 -15.98 8.30 25.53
C SER A 5 -14.57 8.90 25.65
N ARG A 6 -13.75 8.44 26.60
CA ARG A 6 -12.42 9.03 26.88
C ARG A 6 -11.28 8.55 25.98
N ARG A 7 -11.45 7.48 25.20
CA ARG A 7 -10.39 7.01 24.26
C ARG A 7 -10.33 7.80 22.95
N ARG A 8 -11.39 8.52 22.57
CA ARG A 8 -11.43 9.32 21.33
C ARG A 8 -10.84 10.72 21.52
N ALA A 9 -10.98 11.31 22.70
CA ALA A 9 -10.46 12.65 23.01
C ALA A 9 -8.94 12.70 23.26
N GLN A 10 -8.28 11.54 23.35
CA GLN A 10 -6.83 11.42 23.59
C GLN A 10 -6.03 11.09 22.32
N GLN A 11 -6.71 11.02 21.17
CA GLN A 11 -6.08 11.06 19.85
C GLN A 11 -6.09 12.53 19.39
N GLY A 12 -5.33 13.38 20.09
CA GLY A 12 -4.94 14.67 19.51
C GLY A 12 -4.33 14.41 18.13
N GLU A 13 -4.58 15.33 17.19
CA GLU A 13 -4.13 15.29 15.79
C GLU A 13 -2.84 14.49 15.64
N ARG A 14 -2.99 13.20 15.30
CA ARG A 14 -1.83 12.42 14.91
C ARG A 14 -1.33 13.09 13.64
N PRO A 15 -0.05 13.49 13.58
CA PRO A 15 0.50 14.02 12.35
C PRO A 15 0.20 13.03 11.22
N PRO A 16 -0.12 13.53 10.01
CA PRO A 16 -0.33 12.65 8.87
C PRO A 16 0.87 11.70 8.76
N ALA A 17 0.59 10.44 8.43
CA ALA A 17 1.65 9.45 8.26
C ALA A 17 2.64 9.98 7.22
N ALA A 18 3.94 9.80 7.46
CA ALA A 18 4.96 10.16 6.50
C ALA A 18 4.73 9.39 5.19
N THR A 19 4.96 10.06 4.06
CA THR A 19 4.76 9.53 2.73
C THR A 19 5.93 9.88 1.83
N THR A 20 6.24 8.99 0.90
CA THR A 20 7.26 9.18 -0.13
C THR A 20 6.63 9.14 -1.52
N ASP A 21 7.00 10.10 -2.35
CA ASP A 21 6.60 10.17 -3.76
C ASP A 21 7.61 9.46 -4.66
N TYR A 22 7.10 8.69 -5.62
CA TYR A 22 7.87 8.02 -6.64
C TYR A 22 7.38 8.40 -8.02
N ILE A 23 8.26 9.03 -8.80
CA ILE A 23 8.00 9.46 -10.17
C ILE A 23 8.45 8.37 -11.14
N ASP A 24 7.60 8.02 -12.09
CA ASP A 24 7.93 7.11 -13.18
C ASP A 24 8.53 7.83 -14.40
N LYS A 25 8.82 7.06 -15.47
CA LYS A 25 9.41 7.60 -16.71
C LYS A 25 8.39 8.39 -17.54
N GLU A 26 7.11 8.16 -17.32
CA GLU A 26 5.99 8.81 -18.02
C GLU A 26 5.50 10.06 -17.27
N GLY A 27 6.04 10.31 -16.08
CA GLY A 27 5.70 11.45 -15.24
C GLY A 27 4.58 11.17 -14.23
N SER A 28 4.05 9.94 -14.16
CA SER A 28 3.09 9.57 -13.12
C SER A 28 3.78 9.53 -11.76
N VAL A 29 3.02 9.87 -10.71
CA VAL A 29 3.52 9.95 -9.33
C VAL A 29 2.73 9.00 -8.46
N LEU A 30 3.40 7.98 -7.89
CA LEU A 30 2.84 7.10 -6.88
C LEU A 30 3.32 7.52 -5.49
N THR A 31 2.39 7.91 -4.63
CA THR A 31 2.65 8.29 -3.23
C THR A 31 2.36 7.10 -2.32
N LEU A 32 3.35 6.69 -1.54
CA LEU A 32 3.26 5.56 -0.60
C LEU A 32 3.42 6.05 0.84
N ARG A 33 2.73 5.41 1.79
CA ARG A 33 2.95 5.59 3.23
C ARG A 33 4.23 4.88 3.66
N ASP A 34 5.05 5.58 4.41
CA ASP A 34 6.36 5.09 4.87
C ASP A 34 6.26 4.03 5.99
N ASP A 35 5.08 3.83 6.59
CA ASP A 35 4.91 2.92 7.72
C ASP A 35 3.64 2.07 7.61
N LEU A 36 3.78 0.81 7.99
CA LEU A 36 2.74 -0.19 8.09
C LEU A 36 2.45 -0.49 9.56
N SER A 37 1.17 -0.39 9.93
CA SER A 37 0.75 -0.74 11.29
C SER A 37 1.10 -2.20 11.64
N ALA A 38 1.37 -2.46 12.92
CA ALA A 38 1.56 -3.84 13.41
C ALA A 38 0.38 -4.77 13.08
N GLY A 39 -0.83 -4.23 12.95
CA GLY A 39 -2.00 -5.00 12.48
C GLY A 39 -1.88 -5.40 11.02
N THR A 40 -1.43 -4.48 10.17
CA THR A 40 -1.16 -4.75 8.75
C THR A 40 -0.08 -5.80 8.56
N LEU A 41 1.01 -5.71 9.32
CA LEU A 41 2.10 -6.69 9.28
C LEU A 41 1.64 -8.09 9.68
N ARG A 42 0.77 -8.20 10.71
CA ARG A 42 0.14 -9.48 11.06
C ARG A 42 -0.75 -10.00 9.94
N SER A 43 -1.59 -9.15 9.36
CA SER A 43 -2.46 -9.55 8.24
C SER A 43 -1.68 -10.00 7.01
N LEU A 44 -0.50 -9.41 6.75
CA LEU A 44 0.40 -9.86 5.68
C LEU A 44 0.89 -11.28 5.94
N ARG A 45 1.38 -11.57 7.16
CA ARG A 45 1.82 -12.93 7.54
C ARG A 45 0.67 -13.94 7.48
N ASP A 46 -0.52 -13.55 7.93
CA ASP A 46 -1.71 -14.40 7.86
C ASP A 46 -2.12 -14.66 6.40
N LEU A 47 -1.93 -13.68 5.51
CA LEU A 47 -2.19 -13.84 4.08
C LEU A 47 -1.21 -14.83 3.46
N ASP A 48 0.08 -14.75 3.80
CA ASP A 48 1.11 -15.67 3.31
C ASP A 48 0.89 -17.11 3.77
N ALA A 49 0.35 -17.30 4.98
CA ALA A 49 0.09 -18.62 5.53
C ALA A 49 -1.14 -19.30 4.91
N ARG A 50 -2.01 -18.56 4.22
CA ARG A 50 -3.24 -19.12 3.64
C ARG A 50 -2.94 -20.00 2.41
N PRO A 51 -3.69 -21.10 2.22
CA PRO A 51 -3.66 -21.83 0.96
C PRO A 51 -4.01 -20.92 -0.21
N ALA A 52 -3.30 -21.10 -1.32
CA ALA A 52 -3.50 -20.41 -2.58
C ALA A 52 -3.52 -21.45 -3.72
N ALA A 53 -4.15 -21.11 -4.84
CA ALA A 53 -4.24 -22.04 -5.97
C ALA A 53 -2.86 -22.31 -6.60
N SER A 54 -1.95 -21.35 -6.53
CA SER A 54 -0.57 -21.44 -7.01
C SER A 54 0.35 -20.45 -6.26
N ALA A 55 1.66 -20.54 -6.49
CA ALA A 55 2.62 -19.56 -5.99
C ALA A 55 2.36 -18.17 -6.60
N GLU A 56 2.00 -18.11 -7.89
CA GLU A 56 1.66 -16.86 -8.59
C GLU A 56 0.39 -16.23 -7.98
N ASP A 57 -0.66 -17.00 -7.72
CA ASP A 57 -1.88 -16.50 -7.05
C ASP A 57 -1.55 -15.91 -5.68
N ARG A 58 -0.71 -16.59 -4.88
CA ARG A 58 -0.26 -16.08 -3.59
C ARG A 58 0.47 -14.75 -3.74
N TRP A 59 1.41 -14.67 -4.69
CA TRP A 59 2.21 -13.49 -4.92
C TRP A 59 1.35 -12.31 -5.41
N GLN A 60 0.42 -12.52 -6.35
CA GLN A 60 -0.52 -11.50 -6.80
C GLN A 60 -1.36 -10.94 -5.64
N ARG A 61 -1.90 -11.81 -4.78
CA ARG A 61 -2.69 -11.40 -3.61
C ARG A 61 -1.86 -10.62 -2.60
N ARG A 62 -0.60 -11.02 -2.39
CA ARG A 62 0.36 -10.29 -1.55
C ARG A 62 0.60 -8.88 -2.11
N MET A 63 0.84 -8.77 -3.41
CA MET A 63 1.10 -7.49 -4.07
C MET A 63 -0.11 -6.55 -4.01
N GLU A 64 -1.31 -7.06 -4.29
CA GLU A 64 -2.53 -6.25 -4.15
C GLU A 64 -2.73 -5.77 -2.71
N PHE A 65 -2.50 -6.66 -1.73
CA PHE A 65 -2.63 -6.28 -0.32
C PHE A 65 -1.61 -5.20 0.07
N LEU A 66 -0.34 -5.34 -0.32
CA LEU A 66 0.69 -4.34 -0.04
C LEU A 66 0.37 -3.00 -0.71
N PHE A 67 -0.03 -3.04 -1.99
CA PHE A 67 -0.47 -1.85 -2.71
C PHE A 67 -1.64 -1.17 -2.00
N GLU A 68 -2.66 -1.92 -1.60
CA GLU A 68 -3.84 -1.38 -0.89
C GLU A 68 -3.48 -0.73 0.45
N ARG A 69 -2.40 -1.18 1.10
CA ARG A 69 -1.99 -0.67 2.41
C ARG A 69 -1.04 0.52 2.33
N LEU A 70 -0.22 0.58 1.29
CA LEU A 70 0.82 1.59 1.12
C LEU A 70 0.37 2.75 0.25
N ALA A 71 -0.33 2.50 -0.86
CA ALA A 71 -0.69 3.53 -1.81
C ALA A 71 -1.77 4.47 -1.25
N VAL A 72 -1.48 5.78 -1.25
CA VAL A 72 -2.42 6.82 -0.79
C VAL A 72 -2.75 7.84 -1.86
N ARG A 73 -1.93 7.95 -2.91
CA ARG A 73 -2.22 8.77 -4.07
C ARG A 73 -1.51 8.21 -5.31
N TRP A 74 -2.15 8.32 -6.46
CA TRP A 74 -1.53 8.04 -7.75
C TRP A 74 -1.97 9.11 -8.75
N VAL A 75 -1.03 9.94 -9.20
CA VAL A 75 -1.28 10.94 -10.25
C VAL A 75 -0.85 10.34 -11.58
N ILE A 76 -1.75 10.23 -12.53
CA ILE A 76 -1.47 9.73 -13.89
C ILE A 76 -2.04 10.72 -14.87
N SER A 77 -1.22 11.23 -15.81
CA SER A 77 -1.63 12.24 -16.78
C SER A 77 -2.36 13.42 -16.12
N ASP A 78 -1.77 13.94 -15.04
CA ASP A 78 -2.31 15.04 -14.21
C ASP A 78 -3.66 14.77 -13.50
N LEU A 79 -4.14 13.52 -13.51
CA LEU A 79 -5.36 13.12 -12.80
C LEU A 79 -4.99 12.43 -11.46
N PRO A 80 -5.26 13.07 -10.31
CA PRO A 80 -4.98 12.47 -9.00
C PRO A 80 -6.07 11.47 -8.59
N LEU A 81 -5.65 10.26 -8.25
CA LEU A 81 -6.48 9.24 -7.61
C LEU A 81 -6.09 9.13 -6.14
N GLU A 82 -7.04 9.25 -5.22
CA GLU A 82 -6.79 9.22 -3.77
C GLU A 82 -7.70 8.21 -3.03
N GLY A 83 -8.78 7.76 -3.69
CA GLY A 83 -9.67 6.77 -3.11
C GLY A 83 -9.06 5.37 -3.16
N GLN A 84 -9.06 4.64 -2.04
CA GLN A 84 -8.46 3.30 -1.99
C GLN A 84 -9.03 2.32 -3.04
N LYS A 85 -10.35 2.36 -3.26
CA LYS A 85 -11.02 1.52 -4.26
C LYS A 85 -10.62 1.91 -5.69
N GLU A 86 -10.46 3.20 -5.93
CA GLU A 86 -10.05 3.75 -7.22
C GLU A 86 -8.58 3.40 -7.52
N LEU A 87 -7.69 3.58 -6.53
CA LEU A 87 -6.29 3.16 -6.60
C LEU A 87 -6.18 1.67 -6.94
N LEU A 88 -6.86 0.81 -6.19
CA LEU A 88 -6.82 -0.64 -6.43
C LEU A 88 -7.44 -1.00 -7.78
N GLY A 89 -8.54 -0.33 -8.17
CA GLY A 89 -9.15 -0.49 -9.48
C GLY A 89 -8.19 -0.12 -10.60
N ARG A 90 -7.48 1.01 -10.49
CA ARG A 90 -6.49 1.44 -11.46
C ARG A 90 -5.30 0.50 -11.55
N TYR A 91 -4.80 0.00 -10.41
CA TYR A 91 -3.73 -1.01 -10.40
C TYR A 91 -4.14 -2.30 -11.11
N ARG A 92 -5.38 -2.77 -10.88
CA ARG A 92 -5.93 -3.94 -11.57
C ARG A 92 -6.18 -3.71 -13.06
N LEU A 93 -6.46 -2.49 -13.49
CA LEU A 93 -6.61 -2.17 -14.91
C LEU A 93 -5.29 -1.79 -15.59
N ALA A 94 -4.22 -1.63 -14.81
CA ALA A 94 -2.92 -1.22 -15.33
C ALA A 94 -2.33 -2.26 -16.29
N SER A 95 -1.61 -1.76 -17.29
CA SER A 95 -0.87 -2.60 -18.24
C SER A 95 0.21 -3.42 -17.53
N SER A 96 0.72 -4.47 -18.18
CA SER A 96 1.80 -5.28 -17.61
C SER A 96 3.06 -4.46 -17.27
N ALA A 97 3.38 -3.46 -18.10
CA ALA A 97 4.51 -2.56 -17.89
C ALA A 97 4.29 -1.65 -16.68
N GLU A 98 3.11 -1.03 -16.57
CA GLU A 98 2.73 -0.20 -15.42
C GLU A 98 2.73 -1.03 -14.13
N ARG A 99 2.16 -2.24 -14.15
CA ARG A 99 2.21 -3.13 -12.99
C ARG A 99 3.63 -3.51 -12.61
N GLN A 100 4.52 -3.75 -13.58
CA GLN A 100 5.92 -4.04 -13.30
C GLN A 100 6.58 -2.86 -12.58
N GLN A 101 6.33 -1.64 -13.05
CA GLN A 101 6.84 -0.43 -12.44
C GLN A 101 6.31 -0.16 -11.02
N VAL A 102 5.01 -0.39 -10.79
CA VAL A 102 4.43 -0.32 -9.45
C VAL A 102 5.10 -1.33 -8.52
N ARG A 103 5.32 -2.56 -8.98
CA ARG A 103 5.98 -3.61 -8.19
C ARG A 103 7.42 -3.26 -7.84
N GLU A 104 8.20 -2.76 -8.79
CA GLU A 104 9.56 -2.26 -8.54
C GLU A 104 9.57 -1.11 -7.54
N THR A 105 8.59 -0.21 -7.62
CA THR A 105 8.43 0.90 -6.69
C THR A 105 8.10 0.42 -5.28
N LEU A 106 7.17 -0.54 -5.15
CA LEU A 106 6.84 -1.18 -3.87
C LEU A 106 8.07 -1.89 -3.28
N ALA A 107 8.81 -2.66 -4.06
CA ALA A 107 10.02 -3.35 -3.61
C ALA A 107 11.09 -2.37 -3.11
N ARG A 108 11.34 -1.29 -3.86
CA ARG A 108 12.26 -0.22 -3.46
C ARG A 108 11.81 0.47 -2.17
N HIS A 109 10.52 0.74 -2.03
CA HIS A 109 9.96 1.39 -0.85
C HIS A 109 10.07 0.50 0.39
N LEU A 110 9.65 -0.77 0.26
CA LEU A 110 9.73 -1.75 1.33
C LEU A 110 11.18 -2.02 1.74
N GLY A 111 12.12 -2.12 0.81
CA GLY A 111 13.54 -2.27 1.14
C GLY A 111 14.11 -1.11 1.97
N ARG A 112 13.53 0.10 1.86
CA ARG A 112 13.95 1.28 2.65
C ARG A 112 13.28 1.36 4.01
N HIS A 113 11.99 1.03 4.10
CA HIS A 113 11.16 1.29 5.28
C HIS A 113 10.80 0.05 6.09
N HIS A 114 10.74 -1.11 5.45
CA HIS A 114 10.35 -2.40 6.01
C HIS A 114 11.23 -3.54 5.45
N PRO A 115 12.53 -3.59 5.78
CA PRO A 115 13.49 -4.51 5.16
C PRO A 115 13.19 -6.00 5.45
N ASP A 116 12.34 -6.30 6.44
CA ASP A 116 11.90 -7.66 6.75
C ASP A 116 10.75 -8.16 5.85
N ILE A 117 10.30 -7.35 4.89
CA ILE A 117 9.22 -7.69 3.96
C ILE A 117 9.80 -7.95 2.57
N ASP A 118 9.84 -9.23 2.19
CA ASP A 118 10.22 -9.65 0.84
C ASP A 118 9.08 -9.47 -0.18
N VAL A 119 9.44 -9.17 -1.43
CA VAL A 119 8.50 -8.79 -2.51
C VAL A 119 8.88 -9.48 -3.81
#